data_AF-A0A947DG10-F1
#
_entry.id   AF-A0A947DG10-F1
#
_cell.length_a   1.000
_cell.length_b   1.000
_cell.length_c   1.000
_cell.angle_alpha   90.00
_cell.angle_beta   90.00
_cell.angle_gamma   90.00
#
_symmetry.space_group_name_H-M   'P 1'
#
loop_
_entity.id
_entity.type
_entity.pdbx_description
1 polymer ?
#
loop_
_entity_poly.entity_id
_entity_poly.type
_entity_poly.pdbx_seq_one_letter_code
_entity_poly.pdbx_strand_id
1 'polypeptide(L)'
;MQPFRSYSGLLVGFIVFGIVIWLAHRVHGELNDPGFAQTVLIAVSGWAGGWLIGFLVAPNTSNELKNLSQATSTITAFVAGFIMAKIEPSFTPIFEDGQLMNEPIYGIRVLIFIICFVVAAINMYVFREFNERY
;
A
#
# COMPACT_ATOMS: atom_id res chain seq x y z
N MET A 1 17.65 -16.63 18.42
CA MET A 1 16.50 -15.83 18.89
C MET A 1 16.15 -14.63 17.99
N GLN A 2 16.98 -14.24 17.00
CA GLN A 2 16.72 -13.05 16.16
C GLN A 2 15.83 -13.21 14.91
N PRO A 3 15.66 -14.38 14.24
CA PRO A 3 14.70 -14.48 13.12
C PRO A 3 13.26 -14.23 13.60
N PHE A 4 12.95 -14.62 14.84
CA PHE A 4 11.66 -14.37 15.48
C PHE A 4 11.28 -12.87 15.52
N ARG A 5 12.27 -11.96 15.65
CA ARG A 5 12.01 -10.51 15.68
C ARG A 5 11.64 -9.96 14.30
N SER A 6 12.29 -10.45 13.23
CA SER A 6 11.96 -10.06 11.85
C SER A 6 10.57 -10.56 11.44
N TYR A 7 10.26 -11.83 11.72
CA TYR A 7 8.92 -12.37 11.49
C TYR A 7 7.84 -11.68 12.34
N SER A 8 8.15 -11.29 13.59
CA SER A 8 7.21 -10.55 14.42
C SER A 8 6.85 -9.17 13.84
N GLY A 9 7.77 -8.52 13.14
CA GLY A 9 7.50 -7.25 12.43
C GLY A 9 6.48 -7.43 11.30
N LEU A 10 6.66 -8.46 10.47
CA LEU A 10 5.70 -8.78 9.41
C LEU A 10 4.29 -9.07 9.98
N LEU A 11 4.21 -9.77 11.11
CA LEU A 11 2.94 -10.05 11.78
C LEU A 11 2.23 -8.78 12.24
N VAL A 12 2.96 -7.76 12.73
CA VAL A 12 2.37 -6.46 13.07
C VAL A 12 1.70 -5.84 11.84
N GLY A 13 2.33 -5.95 10.68
CA GLY A 13 1.75 -5.54 9.41
C GLY A 13 0.41 -6.20 9.10
N PHE A 14 0.37 -7.53 9.14
CA PHE A 14 -0.86 -8.28 8.87
C PHE A 14 -1.96 -8.01 9.91
N ILE A 15 -1.60 -7.76 11.18
CA ILE A 15 -2.53 -7.37 12.23
C ILE A 15 -3.15 -6.00 11.92
N VAL A 16 -2.33 -4.99 11.57
CA VAL A 16 -2.84 -3.66 11.19
C VAL A 16 -3.74 -3.76 9.96
N PHE A 17 -3.34 -4.54 8.94
CA PHE A 17 -4.17 -4.75 7.75
C PHE A 17 -5.52 -5.41 8.09
N GLY A 18 -5.51 -6.40 8.98
CA GLY A 18 -6.73 -7.03 9.50
C GLY A 18 -7.63 -6.04 10.26
N ILE A 19 -7.06 -5.16 11.09
CA ILE A 19 -7.81 -4.11 11.81
C ILE A 19 -8.44 -3.14 10.81
N VAL A 20 -7.72 -2.75 9.75
CA VAL A 20 -8.24 -1.84 8.71
C VAL A 20 -9.40 -2.47 7.95
N ILE A 21 -9.30 -3.75 7.55
CA ILE A 21 -10.42 -4.47 6.92
C ILE A 21 -11.61 -4.59 7.87
N TRP A 22 -11.35 -4.88 9.15
CA TRP A 22 -12.41 -4.94 10.16
C TRP A 22 -13.11 -3.59 10.32
N LEU A 23 -12.37 -2.48 10.37
CA LEU A 23 -12.94 -1.13 10.40
C LEU A 23 -13.75 -0.83 9.14
N ALA A 24 -13.24 -1.18 7.95
CA ALA A 24 -13.96 -1.01 6.70
C ALA A 24 -15.29 -1.79 6.70
N HIS A 25 -15.30 -3.01 7.24
CA HIS A 25 -16.53 -3.80 7.36
C HIS A 25 -17.54 -3.16 8.32
N ARG A 26 -17.07 -2.50 9.40
CA ARG A 26 -17.95 -1.77 10.34
C ARG A 26 -18.54 -0.50 9.73
N VAL A 27 -17.83 0.13 8.79
CA VAL A 27 -18.30 1.34 8.09
C VAL A 27 -19.32 1.01 7.00
N HIS A 28 -19.10 -0.07 6.24
CA HIS A 28 -19.97 -0.44 5.11
C HIS A 28 -21.13 -1.37 5.50
N GLY A 29 -21.06 -2.04 6.66
CA GLY A 29 -22.15 -2.84 7.22
C GLY A 29 -22.39 -4.20 6.55
N GLU A 30 -22.21 -4.30 5.23
CA GLU A 30 -22.39 -5.53 4.45
C GLU A 30 -21.18 -5.87 3.58
N LEU A 31 -20.87 -7.17 3.45
CA LEU A 31 -19.77 -7.67 2.61
C LEU A 31 -20.05 -7.57 1.10
N ASN A 32 -21.34 -7.52 0.72
CA ASN A 32 -21.77 -7.41 -0.67
C ASN A 32 -21.90 -5.95 -1.15
N ASP A 33 -21.63 -4.97 -0.29
CA ASP A 33 -21.63 -3.57 -0.68
C ASP A 33 -20.50 -3.31 -1.70
N PRO A 34 -20.80 -2.83 -2.92
CA PRO A 34 -19.77 -2.38 -3.86
C PRO A 34 -18.82 -1.35 -3.24
N GLY A 35 -19.31 -0.55 -2.29
CA GLY A 35 -18.51 0.40 -1.54
C GLY A 35 -17.44 -0.25 -0.67
N PHE A 36 -17.73 -1.40 -0.05
CA PHE A 36 -16.78 -2.19 0.73
C PHE A 36 -15.69 -2.78 -0.16
N ALA A 37 -16.08 -3.38 -1.30
CA ALA A 37 -15.12 -3.93 -2.26
C ALA A 37 -14.14 -2.87 -2.77
N GLN A 38 -14.63 -1.66 -3.06
CA GLN A 38 -13.78 -0.51 -3.42
C GLN A 38 -12.80 -0.14 -2.30
N THR A 39 -13.28 -0.03 -1.06
CA THR A 39 -12.44 0.32 0.10
C THR A 39 -11.36 -0.74 0.34
N VAL A 40 -11.67 -2.02 0.17
CA VAL A 40 -10.69 -3.12 0.27
C VAL A 40 -9.67 -3.05 -0.86
N LEU A 41 -10.08 -2.80 -2.11
CA LEU A 41 -9.16 -2.62 -3.23
C LEU A 41 -8.20 -1.44 -3.01
N ILE A 42 -8.69 -0.34 -2.43
CA ILE A 42 -7.88 0.82 -2.06
C ILE A 42 -6.89 0.46 -0.93
N ALA A 43 -7.31 -0.30 0.08
CA ALA A 43 -6.41 -0.78 1.13
C ALA A 43 -5.30 -1.68 0.57
N VAL A 44 -5.67 -2.61 -0.31
CA VAL A 44 -4.73 -3.55 -0.97
C VAL A 44 -3.76 -2.81 -1.89
N SER A 45 -4.22 -1.80 -2.63
CA SER A 45 -3.34 -1.02 -3.50
C SER A 45 -2.34 -0.19 -2.69
N GLY A 46 -2.76 0.40 -1.57
CA GLY A 46 -1.88 1.04 -0.60
C GLY A 46 -0.85 0.05 -0.06
N TRP A 47 -1.29 -1.12 0.38
CA TRP A 47 -0.41 -2.17 0.89
C TRP A 47 0.64 -2.62 -0.13
N ALA A 48 0.22 -2.96 -1.35
CA ALA A 48 1.11 -3.40 -2.42
C ALA A 48 2.10 -2.30 -2.83
N GLY A 49 1.61 -1.05 -2.94
CA GLY A 49 2.46 0.11 -3.26
C GLY A 49 3.49 0.37 -2.17
N GLY A 50 3.08 0.31 -0.90
CA GLY A 50 3.97 0.48 0.24
C GLY A 50 5.04 -0.60 0.28
N TRP A 51 4.66 -1.85 0.07
CA TRP A 51 5.58 -2.99 0.05
C TRP A 51 6.63 -2.86 -1.07
N LEU A 52 6.20 -2.43 -2.27
CA LEU A 52 7.09 -2.19 -3.41
C LEU A 52 8.07 -1.03 -3.12
N ILE A 53 7.60 0.08 -2.57
CA ILE A 53 8.47 1.21 -2.21
C ILE A 53 9.44 0.82 -1.09
N GLY A 54 8.97 0.12 -0.05
CA GLY A 54 9.84 -0.37 1.02
C GLY A 54 10.90 -1.35 0.51
N PHE A 55 10.57 -2.19 -0.48
CA PHE A 55 11.54 -3.05 -1.16
C PHE A 55 12.61 -2.26 -1.93
N LEU A 56 12.22 -1.17 -2.59
CA LEU A 56 13.12 -0.32 -3.38
C LEU A 56 14.04 0.56 -2.52
N VAL A 57 13.56 1.03 -1.38
CA VAL A 57 14.29 1.95 -0.49
C VAL A 57 15.14 1.21 0.54
N ALA A 58 14.79 -0.03 0.87
CA ALA A 58 15.60 -0.88 1.72
C ALA A 58 17.04 -0.99 1.19
N PRO A 59 18.02 -1.17 2.09
CA PRO A 59 19.39 -1.42 1.67
C PRO A 59 19.43 -2.76 0.92
N ASN A 60 20.10 -2.74 -0.25
CA ASN A 60 20.28 -3.86 -1.15
C ASN A 60 21.77 -3.97 -1.51
N THR A 61 22.33 -5.17 -1.48
CA THR A 61 23.65 -5.43 -2.08
C THR A 61 23.67 -5.02 -3.57
N SER A 62 24.75 -4.35 -3.99
CA SER A 62 24.92 -3.72 -5.31
C SER A 62 24.77 -4.64 -6.54
N ASN A 63 24.75 -5.96 -6.34
CA ASN A 63 24.51 -6.95 -7.40
C ASN A 63 23.02 -7.25 -7.62
N GLU A 64 22.15 -7.10 -6.61
CA GLU A 64 20.71 -7.38 -6.73
C GLU A 64 19.97 -6.28 -7.51
N LEU A 65 20.32 -5.02 -7.24
CA LEU A 65 19.77 -3.85 -7.92
C LEU A 65 20.12 -3.81 -9.41
N LYS A 66 21.30 -4.29 -9.80
CA LYS A 66 21.76 -4.26 -11.21
C LYS A 66 20.93 -5.17 -12.13
N ASN A 67 20.43 -6.30 -11.63
CA ASN A 67 19.63 -7.23 -12.41
C ASN A 67 18.16 -6.81 -12.53
N LEU A 68 17.64 -6.03 -11.59
CA LEU A 68 16.28 -5.46 -11.64
C LEU A 68 16.24 -4.12 -12.38
N SER A 69 17.26 -3.27 -12.21
CA SER A 69 17.22 -1.87 -12.65
C SER A 69 16.97 -1.65 -14.14
N GLN A 70 17.44 -2.52 -15.04
CA GLN A 70 17.44 -2.19 -16.47
C GLN A 70 16.10 -2.46 -17.17
N ALA A 71 15.37 -3.49 -16.76
CA ALA A 71 14.05 -3.81 -17.32
C ALA A 71 12.91 -3.21 -16.47
N THR A 72 13.09 -3.16 -15.14
CA THR A 72 12.02 -2.74 -14.24
C THR A 72 11.77 -1.23 -14.31
N SER A 73 12.79 -0.39 -14.53
CA SER A 73 12.59 1.08 -14.62
C SER A 73 11.61 1.47 -15.74
N THR A 74 11.79 0.91 -16.93
CA THR A 74 10.96 1.24 -18.10
C THR A 74 9.55 0.67 -17.97
N ILE A 75 9.43 -0.57 -17.47
CA ILE A 75 8.14 -1.22 -17.25
C ILE A 75 7.37 -0.50 -16.13
N THR A 76 8.04 -0.13 -15.03
CA THR A 76 7.42 0.61 -13.94
C THR A 76 7.01 2.01 -14.37
N ALA A 77 7.82 2.73 -15.15
CA ALA A 77 7.44 4.05 -15.67
C ALA A 77 6.22 3.96 -16.61
N PHE A 78 6.18 2.95 -17.48
CA PHE A 78 5.05 2.73 -18.38
C PHE A 78 3.77 2.34 -17.62
N VAL A 79 3.88 1.40 -16.68
CA VAL A 79 2.75 0.96 -15.85
C VAL A 79 2.27 2.10 -14.95
N ALA A 80 3.18 2.85 -14.32
CA ALA A 80 2.83 4.01 -13.50
C ALA A 80 2.14 5.09 -14.34
N GLY A 81 2.66 5.40 -15.54
CA GLY A 81 2.04 6.36 -16.45
C GLY A 81 0.67 5.92 -16.95
N PHE A 82 0.52 4.64 -17.33
CA PHE A 82 -0.77 4.07 -17.77
C PHE A 82 -1.80 4.06 -16.63
N ILE A 83 -1.38 3.66 -15.43
CA ILE A 83 -2.21 3.69 -14.23
C ILE A 83 -2.62 5.14 -13.92
N MET A 84 -1.67 6.08 -13.92
CA MET A 84 -1.94 7.49 -13.63
C MET A 84 -2.91 8.12 -14.64
N ALA A 85 -2.77 7.81 -15.94
CA ALA A 85 -3.69 8.25 -16.98
C ALA A 85 -5.11 7.64 -16.87
N LYS A 86 -5.23 6.44 -16.30
CA LYS A 86 -6.53 5.81 -16.02
C LYS A 86 -7.15 6.25 -14.70
N ILE A 87 -6.31 6.63 -13.75
CA ILE A 87 -6.69 7.08 -12.42
C ILE A 87 -7.17 8.54 -12.44
N GLU A 88 -6.65 9.39 -13.32
CA GLU A 88 -7.06 10.79 -13.48
C GLU A 88 -8.60 10.98 -13.58
N PRO A 89 -9.34 10.32 -14.50
CA PRO A 89 -10.79 10.44 -14.56
C PRO A 89 -11.53 9.84 -13.36
N SER A 90 -10.88 8.98 -12.56
CA SER A 90 -11.46 8.42 -11.33
C SER A 90 -11.25 9.33 -10.12
N PHE A 91 -10.28 10.26 -10.19
CA PHE A 91 -10.06 11.29 -9.17
C PHE A 91 -10.84 12.57 -9.42
N THR A 92 -11.24 12.86 -10.67
CA THR A 92 -12.08 14.01 -11.00
C THR A 92 -13.30 14.14 -10.07
N PRO A 93 -14.14 13.11 -9.84
CA PRO A 93 -15.27 13.21 -8.92
C PRO A 93 -14.87 13.33 -7.43
N ILE A 94 -13.65 12.95 -7.06
CA ILE A 94 -13.15 13.06 -5.68
C ILE A 94 -12.75 14.52 -5.37
N PHE A 95 -12.30 15.26 -6.36
CA PHE A 95 -11.84 16.65 -6.23
C PHE A 95 -12.82 17.70 -6.78
N GLU A 96 -13.82 17.30 -7.57
CA GLU A 96 -14.96 18.16 -7.93
C GLU A 96 -15.83 18.44 -6.69
N ASP A 97 -16.27 19.69 -6.55
CA ASP A 97 -17.19 20.19 -5.51
C ASP A 97 -16.79 19.91 -4.05
N GLY A 98 -15.52 19.63 -3.77
CA GLY A 98 -15.03 19.42 -2.41
C GLY A 98 -15.60 18.17 -1.74
N GLN A 99 -16.06 17.18 -2.53
CA GLN A 99 -16.63 15.93 -2.01
C GLN A 99 -15.67 15.18 -1.07
N LEU A 100 -14.35 15.32 -1.24
CA LEU A 100 -13.37 14.79 -0.30
C LEU A 100 -13.54 15.32 1.15
N MET A 101 -13.97 16.58 1.31
CA MET A 101 -14.24 17.18 2.64
C MET A 101 -15.70 17.06 3.05
N ASN A 102 -16.63 17.05 2.09
CA ASN A 102 -18.07 17.02 2.35
C ASN A 102 -18.61 15.61 2.62
N GLU A 103 -17.97 14.58 2.07
CA GLU A 103 -18.37 13.18 2.24
C GLU A 103 -17.32 12.39 3.03
N PRO A 104 -17.61 12.03 4.29
CA PRO A 104 -16.66 11.35 5.19
C PRO A 104 -16.07 10.06 4.62
N ILE A 105 -16.78 9.39 3.71
CA ILE A 105 -16.39 8.10 3.16
C ILE A 105 -15.16 8.19 2.24
N TYR A 106 -15.01 9.27 1.47
CA TYR A 106 -13.83 9.48 0.64
C TYR A 106 -12.60 9.79 1.49
N GLY A 107 -12.77 10.59 2.56
CA GLY A 107 -11.70 10.85 3.53
C GLY A 107 -11.19 9.57 4.22
N ILE A 108 -12.11 8.70 4.64
CA ILE A 108 -11.77 7.39 5.24
C ILE A 108 -10.98 6.52 4.25
N ARG A 109 -11.40 6.45 2.99
CA ARG A 109 -10.71 5.66 1.95
C ARG A 109 -9.27 6.13 1.72
N VAL A 110 -9.04 7.44 1.67
CA VAL A 110 -7.69 8.01 1.52
C VAL A 110 -6.83 7.72 2.76
N LEU A 111 -7.39 7.86 3.96
CA LEU A 111 -6.67 7.53 5.20
C LEU A 111 -6.30 6.04 5.27
N ILE A 112 -7.23 5.16 4.89
CA ILE A 112 -6.98 3.71 4.79
C ILE A 112 -5.83 3.41 3.83
N PHE A 113 -5.83 4.03 2.65
CA PHE A 113 -4.74 3.89 1.68
C PHE A 113 -3.39 4.30 2.29
N ILE A 114 -3.32 5.48 2.90
CA ILE A 114 -2.07 6.03 3.48
C ILE A 114 -1.56 5.12 4.61
N ILE A 115 -2.44 4.66 5.50
CA ILE A 115 -2.07 3.77 6.61
C ILE A 115 -1.51 2.45 6.07
N CYS A 116 -2.21 1.81 5.13
CA CYS A 116 -1.75 0.56 4.53
C CYS A 116 -0.42 0.74 3.78
N PHE A 117 -0.24 1.84 3.06
CA PHE A 117 0.99 2.16 2.35
C PHE A 117 2.17 2.35 3.29
N VAL A 118 2.05 3.21 4.30
CA VAL A 118 3.14 3.49 5.24
C VAL A 118 3.52 2.25 6.04
N VAL A 119 2.54 1.49 6.53
CA VAL A 119 2.80 0.28 7.31
C VAL A 119 3.46 -0.80 6.45
N ALA A 120 3.01 -1.02 5.21
CA ALA A 120 3.65 -1.97 4.32
C ALA A 120 5.08 -1.56 3.94
N ALA A 121 5.33 -0.27 3.71
CA ALA A 121 6.66 0.26 3.41
C ALA A 121 7.63 0.08 4.58
N ILE A 122 7.21 0.45 5.80
CA ILE A 122 8.02 0.29 7.01
C ILE A 122 8.30 -1.20 7.26
N ASN A 123 7.30 -2.07 7.15
CA ASN A 123 7.49 -3.50 7.36
C ASN A 123 8.51 -4.09 6.40
N MET A 124 8.45 -3.72 5.12
CA MET A 124 9.40 -4.24 4.15
C MET A 124 10.81 -3.71 4.37
N TYR A 125 10.93 -2.42 4.69
CA TYR A 125 12.20 -1.80 5.01
C TYR A 125 12.87 -2.49 6.21
N VAL A 126 12.13 -2.63 7.31
CA VAL A 126 12.61 -3.25 8.55
C VAL A 126 12.96 -4.72 8.32
N PHE A 127 12.12 -5.46 7.60
CA PHE A 127 12.38 -6.87 7.27
C PHE A 127 13.70 -7.04 6.52
N ARG A 128 13.95 -6.20 5.51
CA ARG A 128 15.19 -6.24 4.72
C ARG A 128 16.40 -5.75 5.51
N GLU A 129 16.27 -4.66 6.26
CA GLU A 129 17.38 -4.15 7.09
C GLU A 129 17.85 -5.21 8.10
N PHE A 130 16.92 -5.94 8.72
CA PHE A 130 17.29 -7.04 9.62
C PHE A 130 17.93 -8.23 8.92
N ASN A 131 17.59 -8.46 7.65
CA ASN A 131 18.12 -9.58 6.87
C ASN A 131 19.46 -9.26 6.19
N GLU A 132 19.82 -7.99 6.00
CA GLU A 132 21.12 -7.58 5.45
C GLU A 132 22.22 -7.41 6.50
N ARG A 133 21.87 -7.10 7.76
CA ARG A 133 22.87 -6.92 8.83
C ARG A 133 23.53 -8.24 9.30
N TYR A 134 23.12 -9.40 8.77
CA TYR A 134 23.56 -10.74 9.17
C TYR A 134 23.61 -11.70 7.98
#